data_AF-A0AAU3J3G7-F1
#
_entry.id   AF-A0AAU3J3G7-F1
#
_cell.length_a   1.000
_cell.length_b   1.000
_cell.length_c   1.000
_cell.angle_alpha   90.00
_cell.angle_beta   90.00
_cell.angle_gamma   90.00
#
_symmetry.space_group_name_H-M   'P 1'
#
loop_
_entity.id
_entity.type
_entity.pdbx_description
1 polymer ?
#
loop_
_entity_poly.entity_id
_entity_poly.type
_entity_poly.pdbx_seq_one_letter_code
_entity_poly.pdbx_strand_id
1 'polypeptide(L)'
;MARLATPPPRTGLLVFQPLRRRHCKECQAGPLTLLVLEEGAPRCLDCADLGHLVFLPRGDTALTRRSREESTLSAVVVRFNRRKARYERQGVLVEEAGLARAERRCLADAEARRRRRVRDARRRAAEDVRFTKAFAAEIRRLFPGCPVERAREIAEHASVRGSGRVGRSAAGRALSEGAVVSAVVASVRHVDTPYDQLLMSGVPRHEARRRIGAGVETVLQGWRSDRVEVG
;
A
#
# COMPACT_ATOMS: atom_id res chain seq x y z
N MET A 1 -26.13 -11.30 15.63
CA MET A 1 -26.15 -10.32 14.52
C MET A 1 -25.11 -9.24 14.80
N ALA A 2 -23.94 -9.30 14.15
CA ALA A 2 -22.86 -8.36 14.41
C ALA A 2 -23.30 -6.93 14.02
N ARG A 3 -23.40 -6.04 15.01
CA ARG A 3 -23.51 -4.60 14.79
C ARG A 3 -22.22 -4.16 14.10
N LEU A 4 -22.30 -3.92 12.79
CA LEU A 4 -21.21 -3.30 12.05
C LEU A 4 -21.06 -1.90 12.63
N ALA A 5 -20.05 -1.71 13.49
CA ALA A 5 -19.71 -0.41 14.02
C ALA A 5 -19.39 0.51 12.83
N THR A 6 -20.32 1.43 12.54
CA THR A 6 -20.09 2.53 11.62
C THR A 6 -18.95 3.35 12.22
N PRO A 7 -17.79 3.48 11.55
CA PRO A 7 -16.74 4.34 12.06
C PRO A 7 -17.28 5.77 12.18
N PRO A 8 -17.05 6.48 13.30
CA PRO A 8 -17.56 7.83 13.48
C PRO A 8 -16.98 8.75 12.41
N PRO A 9 -17.79 9.62 11.77
CA PRO A 9 -17.30 10.53 10.75
C PRO A 9 -16.43 11.59 11.42
N ARG A 10 -15.11 11.46 11.30
CA ARG A 10 -14.25 12.64 11.45
C ARG A 10 -14.39 13.44 10.14
N THR A 11 -15.36 14.36 10.15
CA THR A 11 -15.59 15.48 9.20
C THR A 11 -16.04 15.14 7.77
N GLY A 12 -17.23 14.55 7.59
CA GLY A 12 -17.90 14.53 6.27
C GLY A 12 -19.13 13.62 6.17
N LEU A 13 -20.06 13.96 5.26
CA LEU A 13 -21.24 13.14 4.95
C LEU A 13 -20.84 11.80 4.33
N LEU A 14 -21.57 10.74 4.68
CA LEU A 14 -21.32 9.37 4.21
C LEU A 14 -22.54 8.81 3.49
N VAL A 15 -22.31 8.26 2.30
CA VAL A 15 -23.30 7.56 1.49
C VAL A 15 -22.87 6.12 1.27
N PHE A 16 -23.81 5.20 1.37
CA PHE A 16 -23.56 3.77 1.29
C PHE A 16 -24.12 3.21 -0.03
N GLN A 17 -23.31 2.43 -0.74
CA GLN A 17 -23.78 1.50 -1.76
C GLN A 17 -24.21 0.19 -1.07
N PRO A 18 -25.52 -0.12 -0.99
CA PRO A 18 -25.99 -1.27 -0.27
C PRO A 18 -25.65 -2.57 -1.04
N LEU A 19 -25.39 -3.65 -0.28
CA LEU A 19 -25.18 -4.99 -0.86
C LEU A 19 -26.49 -5.77 -1.03
N ARG A 20 -27.57 -5.32 -0.41
CA ARG A 20 -28.90 -5.93 -0.43
C ARG A 20 -29.91 -4.87 -0.86
N ARG A 21 -31.05 -5.30 -1.39
CA ARG A 21 -32.17 -4.39 -1.70
C ARG A 21 -32.58 -3.63 -0.42
N ARG A 22 -32.77 -2.32 -0.57
CA ARG A 22 -33.17 -1.38 0.47
C ARG A 22 -34.14 -0.40 -0.16
N HIS A 23 -35.14 0.04 0.60
CA HIS A 23 -36.08 1.07 0.21
C HIS A 23 -35.92 2.25 1.17
N CYS A 24 -36.22 3.45 0.70
CA CYS A 24 -36.22 4.64 1.54
C CYS A 24 -37.30 4.52 2.61
N LYS A 25 -36.98 4.80 3.87
CA LYS A 25 -37.97 4.76 4.96
C LYS A 25 -39.03 5.88 4.83
N GLU A 26 -38.74 6.94 4.08
CA GLU A 26 -39.63 8.09 3.92
C GLU A 26 -40.56 7.91 2.73
N CYS A 27 -40.03 8.05 1.52
CA CYS A 27 -40.80 7.98 0.29
C CYS A 27 -41.06 6.56 -0.24
N GLN A 28 -40.56 5.53 0.46
CA GLN A 28 -40.66 4.11 0.06
C GLN A 28 -40.01 3.76 -1.29
N ALA A 29 -39.33 4.70 -1.95
CA ALA A 29 -38.66 4.48 -3.21
C ALA A 29 -37.54 3.43 -3.09
N GLY A 30 -37.35 2.63 -4.14
CA GLY A 30 -36.26 1.67 -4.25
C GLY A 30 -36.45 0.64 -5.36
N PRO A 31 -35.52 -0.31 -5.51
CA PRO A 31 -34.34 -0.52 -4.66
C PRO A 31 -33.30 0.60 -4.80
N LEU A 32 -32.80 1.11 -3.67
CA LEU A 32 -31.80 2.16 -3.63
C LEU A 32 -30.42 1.68 -4.11
N THR A 33 -29.80 2.41 -5.02
CA THR A 33 -28.40 2.21 -5.46
C THR A 33 -27.40 2.92 -4.55
N LEU A 34 -27.84 4.03 -3.94
CA LEU A 34 -27.14 4.82 -2.94
C LEU A 34 -28.11 5.20 -1.82
N LEU A 35 -27.66 5.17 -0.58
CA LEU A 35 -28.46 5.57 0.57
C LEU A 35 -27.64 6.30 1.63
N VAL A 36 -28.30 7.17 2.38
CA VAL A 36 -27.79 7.73 3.64
C VAL A 36 -28.40 6.94 4.78
N LEU A 37 -27.65 6.76 5.87
CA LEU A 37 -28.18 6.25 7.12
C LEU A 37 -28.45 7.44 8.04
N GLU A 38 -29.72 7.79 8.20
CA GLU A 38 -30.18 8.81 9.15
C GLU A 38 -30.92 8.11 10.29
N GLU A 39 -30.48 8.34 11.53
CA GLU A 39 -31.05 7.68 12.71
C GLU A 39 -31.11 6.14 12.59
N GLY A 40 -30.16 5.56 11.85
CA GLY A 40 -30.10 4.12 11.57
C GLY A 40 -31.09 3.62 10.51
N ALA A 41 -31.89 4.50 9.90
CA ALA A 41 -32.80 4.19 8.81
C ALA A 41 -32.23 4.59 7.44
N PRO A 42 -32.51 3.82 6.37
CA PRO A 42 -32.10 4.17 5.02
C PRO A 42 -32.97 5.31 4.46
N ARG A 43 -32.31 6.36 3.95
CA ARG A 43 -32.92 7.43 3.13
C ARG A 43 -32.36 7.37 1.71
N CYS A 44 -33.18 7.67 0.71
CA CYS A 44 -32.68 7.95 -0.64
C CYS A 44 -31.93 9.28 -0.66
N LEU A 45 -31.24 9.59 -1.75
CA LEU A 45 -30.50 10.85 -1.86
C LEU A 45 -31.42 12.07 -1.82
N ASP A 46 -32.61 11.99 -2.42
CA ASP A 46 -33.55 13.12 -2.46
C ASP A 46 -34.10 13.44 -1.06
N CYS A 47 -34.56 12.42 -0.31
CA CYS A 47 -35.03 12.60 1.07
C CYS A 47 -33.92 13.02 2.06
N ALA A 48 -32.65 12.83 1.69
CA ALA A 48 -31.50 13.25 2.48
C ALA A 48 -30.89 14.58 1.97
N ASP A 49 -31.59 15.31 1.10
CA ASP A 49 -31.15 16.57 0.47
C ASP A 49 -29.83 16.47 -0.31
N LEU A 50 -29.45 15.27 -0.77
CA LEU A 50 -28.26 15.00 -1.59
C LEU A 50 -28.60 14.67 -3.06
N GLY A 51 -29.87 14.70 -3.45
CA GLY A 51 -30.34 14.33 -4.80
C GLY A 51 -29.75 15.18 -5.93
N HIS A 52 -29.37 16.42 -5.62
CA HIS A 52 -28.76 17.36 -6.57
C HIS A 52 -27.25 17.11 -6.80
N LEU A 53 -26.63 16.18 -6.07
CA LEU A 53 -25.21 15.89 -6.21
C LEU A 53 -24.97 14.80 -7.27
N VAL A 54 -23.90 14.99 -8.05
CA VAL A 54 -23.46 14.03 -9.05
C VAL A 54 -22.41 13.07 -8.49
N PHE A 55 -22.51 11.80 -8.86
CA PHE A 55 -21.58 10.77 -8.40
C PHE A 55 -20.33 10.72 -9.27
N LEU A 56 -19.18 11.07 -8.68
CA LEU A 56 -17.86 10.90 -9.26
C LEU A 56 -17.22 9.59 -8.74
N PRO A 57 -17.00 8.58 -9.59
CA PRO A 57 -16.32 7.35 -9.18
C PRO A 57 -14.86 7.61 -8.80
N ARG A 58 -14.29 6.73 -7.96
CA ARG A 58 -12.86 6.74 -7.64
C ARG A 58 -12.02 6.47 -8.89
N GLY A 59 -10.84 7.08 -8.97
CA GLY A 59 -9.86 6.79 -10.02
C GLY A 59 -8.81 7.89 -10.13
N ASP A 60 -9.22 9.04 -10.66
CA ASP A 60 -8.35 10.22 -10.68
C ASP A 60 -8.37 10.91 -9.31
N THR A 61 -7.25 10.78 -8.59
CA THR A 61 -7.08 11.39 -7.26
C THR A 61 -7.08 12.92 -7.32
N ALA A 62 -6.53 13.52 -8.38
CA ALA A 62 -6.52 14.97 -8.53
C ALA A 62 -7.94 15.48 -8.79
N LEU A 63 -8.68 14.84 -9.70
CA LEU A 63 -10.07 15.19 -9.98
C LEU A 63 -10.95 15.02 -8.73
N THR A 64 -10.92 13.85 -8.11
CA THR A 64 -11.74 13.57 -6.91
C THR A 64 -11.46 14.55 -5.77
N ARG A 65 -10.19 14.94 -5.56
CA ARG A 65 -9.83 15.92 -4.54
C ARG A 65 -10.35 17.31 -4.92
N ARG A 66 -10.11 17.74 -6.15
CA ARG A 66 -10.52 19.07 -6.62
C ARG A 66 -12.03 19.23 -6.68
N SER A 67 -12.78 18.23 -7.12
CA SER A 67 -14.23 18.29 -7.14
C SER A 67 -14.80 18.49 -5.74
N ARG A 68 -14.18 17.90 -4.70
CA ARG A 68 -14.57 18.18 -3.31
C ARG A 68 -14.16 19.58 -2.83
N GLU A 69 -12.99 20.08 -3.23
CA GLU A 69 -12.54 21.45 -2.92
C GLU A 69 -13.43 22.51 -3.58
N GLU A 70 -13.93 22.22 -4.79
CA GLU A 70 -14.73 23.12 -5.61
C GLU A 70 -16.24 23.02 -5.33
N SER A 71 -16.68 22.07 -4.50
CA SER A 71 -18.08 21.91 -4.11
C SER A 71 -18.30 22.36 -2.68
N THR A 72 -19.40 23.07 -2.44
CA THR A 72 -19.81 23.47 -1.09
C THR A 72 -20.30 22.26 -0.30
N LEU A 73 -21.11 21.41 -0.95
CA LEU A 73 -21.57 20.14 -0.40
C LEU A 73 -20.88 18.94 -1.07
N SER A 74 -20.40 18.00 -0.26
CA SER A 74 -19.90 16.72 -0.78
C SER A 74 -20.10 15.57 0.20
N ALA A 75 -20.28 14.37 -0.32
CA ALA A 75 -20.42 13.15 0.48
C ALA A 75 -19.54 12.02 -0.03
N VAL A 76 -18.92 11.26 0.87
CA VAL A 76 -18.06 10.14 0.48
C VAL A 76 -18.91 8.89 0.30
N VAL A 77 -18.80 8.26 -0.87
CA VAL A 77 -19.51 7.02 -1.17
C VAL A 77 -18.65 5.82 -0.80
N VAL A 78 -19.19 4.92 0.01
CA VAL A 78 -18.54 3.69 0.48
C VAL A 78 -19.36 2.45 0.16
N ARG A 79 -18.67 1.32 0.01
CA ARG A 79 -19.30 0.01 -0.17
C ARG A 79 -18.60 -1.02 0.71
N PHE A 80 -19.36 -1.91 1.31
CA PHE A 80 -18.80 -2.99 2.12
C PHE A 80 -18.13 -4.04 1.22
N ASN A 81 -16.84 -4.28 1.44
CA ASN A 81 -16.10 -5.35 0.79
C ASN A 81 -16.16 -6.61 1.67
N ARG A 82 -16.95 -7.61 1.24
CA ARG A 82 -17.16 -8.87 1.96
C ARG A 82 -15.86 -9.64 2.20
N ARG A 83 -14.95 -9.66 1.22
CA ARG A 83 -13.70 -10.42 1.30
C ARG A 83 -12.74 -9.85 2.34
N LYS A 84 -12.74 -8.53 2.52
CA LYS A 84 -11.85 -7.83 3.46
C LYS A 84 -12.55 -7.39 4.75
N ALA A 85 -13.82 -7.76 4.91
CA ALA A 85 -14.68 -7.40 6.04
C ALA A 85 -14.64 -5.90 6.43
N ARG A 86 -14.56 -5.00 5.45
CA ARG A 86 -14.45 -3.54 5.68
C ARG A 86 -15.10 -2.71 4.59
N TYR A 87 -15.48 -1.47 4.93
CA TYR A 87 -15.93 -0.50 3.94
C TYR A 87 -14.75 0.02 3.11
N GLU A 88 -14.95 0.08 1.79
CA GLU A 88 -14.01 0.69 0.86
C GLU A 88 -14.68 1.87 0.15
N ARG A 89 -13.94 2.97 0.02
CA ARG A 89 -14.38 4.14 -0.74
C ARG A 89 -14.56 3.79 -2.21
N GLN A 90 -15.70 4.17 -2.77
CA GLN A 90 -16.09 3.94 -4.17
C GLN A 90 -16.05 5.22 -5.00
N GLY A 91 -16.18 6.39 -4.36
CA GLY A 91 -16.20 7.69 -5.03
C GLY A 91 -16.66 8.78 -4.10
N VAL A 92 -17.19 9.85 -4.68
CA VAL A 92 -17.77 11.00 -3.98
C VAL A 92 -18.98 11.51 -4.70
N LEU A 93 -19.95 12.04 -3.96
CA LEU A 93 -20.99 12.92 -4.46
C LEU A 93 -20.51 14.35 -4.30
N VAL A 94 -20.66 15.15 -5.36
CA VAL A 94 -20.20 16.54 -5.46
C VAL A 94 -21.20 17.34 -6.29
N GLU A 95 -21.16 18.66 -6.18
CA GLU A 95 -21.98 19.54 -7.03
C GLU A 95 -21.47 19.49 -8.47
N GLU A 96 -22.39 19.49 -9.44
CA GLU A 96 -22.06 19.45 -10.87
C GLU A 96 -21.17 20.63 -11.29
N ALA A 97 -21.47 21.84 -10.80
CA ALA A 97 -20.65 23.02 -11.06
C ALA A 97 -19.23 22.89 -10.48
N GLY A 98 -19.09 22.27 -9.30
CA GLY A 98 -17.80 21.99 -8.68
C GLY A 98 -17.00 20.95 -9.46
N LEU A 99 -17.66 19.90 -9.94
CA LEU A 99 -17.05 18.91 -10.84
C LEU A 99 -16.53 19.56 -12.13
N ALA A 100 -17.34 20.38 -12.81
CA ALA A 100 -16.96 21.04 -14.05
C ALA A 100 -15.76 21.99 -13.86
N ARG A 101 -15.69 22.75 -12.75
CA ARG A 101 -14.52 23.57 -12.39
C ARG A 101 -13.28 22.71 -12.17
N ALA A 102 -13.43 21.60 -11.44
CA ALA A 102 -12.34 20.67 -11.17
C ALA A 102 -11.79 20.02 -12.45
N GLU A 103 -12.65 19.64 -13.39
CA GLU A 103 -12.26 19.11 -14.70
C GLU A 103 -11.45 20.11 -15.50
N ARG A 104 -11.90 21.37 -15.60
CA ARG A 104 -11.14 22.44 -16.26
C ARG A 104 -9.76 22.64 -15.63
N ARG A 105 -9.66 22.69 -14.30
CA ARG A 105 -8.37 22.74 -13.58
C ARG A 105 -7.49 21.53 -13.89
N CYS A 106 -8.06 20.33 -13.93
CA CYS A 106 -7.34 19.07 -14.21
C CYS A 106 -6.81 19.00 -15.63
N LEU A 107 -7.56 19.50 -16.61
CA LEU A 107 -7.12 19.59 -18.00
C LEU A 107 -5.99 20.61 -18.14
N ALA A 108 -6.15 21.80 -17.55
CA ALA A 108 -5.18 22.89 -17.63
C ALA A 108 -3.77 22.49 -17.13
N ASP A 109 -3.68 21.65 -16.10
CA ASP A 109 -2.40 21.23 -15.52
C ASP A 109 -1.99 19.78 -15.83
N ALA A 110 -2.72 19.09 -16.71
CA ALA A 110 -2.50 17.67 -17.01
C ALA A 110 -1.06 17.39 -17.48
N GLU A 111 -0.56 18.18 -18.42
CA GLU A 111 0.78 17.99 -19.00
C GLU A 111 1.88 18.35 -17.99
N ALA A 112 1.71 19.43 -17.21
CA ALA A 112 2.65 19.78 -16.15
C ALA A 112 2.76 18.66 -15.09
N ARG A 113 1.62 18.08 -14.69
CA ARG A 113 1.58 16.92 -13.79
C ARG A 113 2.24 15.69 -14.41
N ARG A 114 2.00 15.42 -15.70
CA ARG A 114 2.62 14.32 -16.44
C ARG A 114 4.14 14.46 -16.46
N ARG A 115 4.67 15.62 -16.84
CA ARG A 115 6.11 15.92 -16.85
C ARG A 115 6.74 15.78 -15.47
N ARG A 116 6.07 16.28 -14.41
CA ARG A 116 6.52 16.11 -13.02
C ARG A 116 6.58 14.62 -12.65
N ARG A 117 5.56 13.82 -12.97
CA ARG A 117 5.56 12.37 -12.71
C ARG A 117 6.72 11.66 -13.40
N VAL A 118 7.00 11.99 -14.66
CA VAL A 118 8.14 11.42 -15.41
C VAL A 118 9.47 11.78 -14.75
N ARG A 119 9.68 13.06 -14.42
CA ARG A 119 10.91 13.51 -13.72
C ARG A 119 11.08 12.85 -12.36
N ASP A 120 10.00 12.76 -11.58
CA ASP A 120 10.02 12.11 -10.28
C ASP A 120 10.28 10.60 -10.39
N ALA A 121 9.74 9.94 -11.42
CA ALA A 121 10.02 8.53 -11.68
C ALA A 121 11.50 8.31 -12.03
N ARG A 122 12.08 9.16 -12.88
CA ARG A 122 13.52 9.12 -13.21
C ARG A 122 14.39 9.36 -11.96
N ARG A 123 14.05 10.38 -11.16
CA ARG A 123 14.78 10.67 -9.91
C ARG A 123 14.74 9.48 -8.95
N ARG A 124 13.56 8.88 -8.76
CA ARG A 124 13.36 7.69 -7.93
C ARG A 124 14.12 6.47 -8.42
N ALA A 125 14.17 6.25 -9.73
CA ALA A 125 14.95 5.16 -10.31
C ALA A 125 16.45 5.35 -10.04
N ALA A 126 16.96 6.58 -10.21
CA ALA A 126 18.34 6.90 -9.89
C ALA A 126 18.65 6.76 -8.38
N GLU A 127 17.73 7.16 -7.50
CA GLU A 127 17.84 6.94 -6.05
C GLU A 127 17.88 5.44 -5.71
N ASP A 128 17.07 4.62 -6.37
CA ASP A 128 17.03 3.18 -6.13
C ASP A 128 18.35 2.52 -6.53
N VAL A 129 18.93 2.88 -7.68
CA VAL A 129 20.25 2.39 -8.11
C VAL A 129 21.33 2.78 -7.09
N ARG A 130 21.33 4.03 -6.62
CA ARG A 130 22.29 4.49 -5.60
C ARG A 130 22.12 3.74 -4.28
N PHE A 131 20.88 3.53 -3.86
CA PHE A 131 20.56 2.80 -2.63
C PHE A 131 21.02 1.34 -2.73
N THR A 132 20.71 0.64 -3.82
CA THR A 132 21.18 -0.73 -4.06
C THR A 132 22.71 -0.82 -3.98
N LYS A 133 23.42 0.11 -4.66
CA LYS A 133 24.89 0.12 -4.64
C LYS A 133 25.45 0.35 -3.23
N ALA A 134 24.88 1.29 -2.48
CA ALA A 134 25.30 1.59 -1.11
C ALA A 134 25.01 0.42 -0.16
N PHE A 135 23.86 -0.24 -0.32
CA PHE A 135 23.49 -1.41 0.46
C PHE A 135 24.43 -2.60 0.20
N ALA A 136 24.78 -2.86 -1.07
CA ALA A 136 25.74 -3.91 -1.43
C ALA A 136 27.13 -3.62 -0.85
N ALA A 137 27.58 -2.37 -0.89
CA ALA A 137 28.85 -1.96 -0.28
C ALA A 137 28.83 -2.17 1.24
N GLU A 138 27.73 -1.86 1.91
CA GLU A 138 27.61 -2.05 3.35
C GLU A 138 27.56 -3.54 3.74
N ILE A 139 26.91 -4.39 2.94
CA ILE A 139 27.01 -5.86 3.11
C ILE A 139 28.47 -6.29 3.04
N ARG A 140 29.20 -5.85 2.00
CA ARG A 140 30.61 -6.20 1.80
C ARG A 140 31.52 -5.68 2.92
N ARG A 141 31.15 -4.58 3.57
CA ARG A 141 31.85 -4.04 4.75
C ARG A 141 31.63 -4.91 5.99
N LEU A 142 30.39 -5.34 6.23
CA LEU A 142 30.01 -6.18 7.38
C LEU A 142 30.36 -7.66 7.20
N PHE A 143 30.44 -8.12 5.96
CA PHE A 143 30.66 -9.50 5.55
C PHE A 143 31.70 -9.55 4.41
N PRO A 144 33.00 -9.34 4.71
CA PRO A 144 34.06 -9.26 3.69
C PRO A 144 34.19 -10.51 2.82
N GLY A 145 33.92 -11.69 3.38
CA GLY A 145 33.92 -12.98 2.66
C GLY A 145 32.66 -13.26 1.83
N CYS A 146 31.63 -12.39 1.86
CA CYS A 146 30.41 -12.58 1.08
C CYS A 146 30.68 -12.31 -0.42
N PRO A 147 30.42 -13.24 -1.36
CA PRO A 147 30.68 -13.01 -2.78
C PRO A 147 30.03 -11.73 -3.32
N VAL A 148 30.72 -11.03 -4.23
CA VAL A 148 30.27 -9.74 -4.77
C VAL A 148 28.87 -9.83 -5.40
N GLU A 149 28.64 -10.85 -6.22
CA GLU A 149 27.33 -11.06 -6.85
C GLU A 149 26.25 -11.37 -5.80
N ARG A 150 26.58 -12.13 -4.75
CA ARG A 150 25.66 -12.43 -3.66
C ARG A 150 25.26 -11.17 -2.90
N ALA A 151 26.20 -10.29 -2.59
CA ALA A 151 25.92 -9.01 -1.95
C ALA A 151 25.03 -8.11 -2.83
N ARG A 152 25.24 -8.12 -4.16
CA ARG A 152 24.40 -7.39 -5.12
C ARG A 152 22.98 -7.93 -5.16
N GLU A 153 22.80 -9.24 -5.27
CA GLU A 153 21.48 -9.88 -5.26
C GLU A 153 20.68 -9.55 -4.00
N ILE A 154 21.32 -9.63 -2.83
CA ILE A 154 20.70 -9.29 -1.54
C ILE A 154 20.28 -7.83 -1.54
N ALA A 155 21.15 -6.93 -1.98
CA ALA A 155 20.87 -5.50 -2.06
C ALA A 155 19.73 -5.19 -3.03
N GLU A 156 19.72 -5.78 -4.22
CA GLU A 156 18.65 -5.63 -5.20
C GLU A 156 17.32 -6.09 -4.62
N HIS A 157 17.31 -7.28 -4.01
CA HIS A 157 16.11 -7.82 -3.36
C HIS A 157 15.61 -6.91 -2.24
N ALA A 158 16.50 -6.41 -1.39
CA ALA A 158 16.17 -5.51 -0.29
C ALA A 158 15.65 -4.14 -0.75
N SER A 159 16.03 -3.70 -1.96
CA SER A 159 15.75 -2.37 -2.51
C SER A 159 14.41 -2.26 -3.27
N VAL A 160 13.79 -3.39 -3.62
CA VAL A 160 12.51 -3.42 -4.36
C VAL A 160 11.41 -2.65 -3.63
N ARG A 161 10.72 -1.76 -4.36
CA ARG A 161 9.62 -0.94 -3.82
C ARG A 161 8.35 -1.75 -3.54
N GLY A 162 7.57 -1.30 -2.55
CA GLY A 162 6.16 -1.70 -2.38
C GLY A 162 5.91 -3.07 -1.74
N SER A 163 6.96 -3.83 -1.40
CA SER A 163 6.85 -5.18 -0.83
C SER A 163 6.94 -5.25 0.70
N GLY A 164 7.13 -4.11 1.39
CA GLY A 164 7.35 -4.09 2.85
C GLY A 164 8.76 -4.53 3.28
N ARG A 165 9.72 -4.60 2.34
CA ARG A 165 11.12 -4.98 2.60
C ARG A 165 11.93 -3.90 3.31
N VAL A 166 13.03 -4.34 3.94
CA VAL A 166 13.87 -3.56 4.84
C VAL A 166 14.35 -2.25 4.22
N GLY A 167 14.65 -2.19 2.92
CA GLY A 167 15.25 -1.02 2.27
C GLY A 167 14.45 0.28 2.32
N ARG A 168 13.20 0.26 2.81
CA ARG A 168 12.39 1.47 3.04
C ARG A 168 11.97 1.72 4.49
N SER A 169 12.37 0.86 5.42
CA SER A 169 12.28 1.22 6.84
C SER A 169 13.24 2.39 7.13
N ALA A 170 13.02 3.11 8.23
CA ALA A 170 13.96 4.16 8.65
C ALA A 170 15.38 3.58 8.82
N ALA A 171 15.47 2.43 9.48
CA ALA A 171 16.70 1.68 9.69
C ALA A 171 17.37 1.23 8.38
N GLY A 172 16.60 0.70 7.42
CA GLY A 172 17.13 0.29 6.12
C GLY A 172 17.58 1.45 5.26
N ARG A 173 16.90 2.61 5.29
CA ARG A 173 17.35 3.83 4.61
C ARG A 173 18.62 4.43 5.22
N ALA A 174 18.78 4.29 6.53
CA ALA A 174 19.99 4.67 7.25
C ALA A 174 21.13 3.65 7.08
N LEU A 175 20.90 2.54 6.36
CA LEU A 175 21.84 1.42 6.25
C LEU A 175 22.34 0.95 7.62
N SER A 176 21.49 0.99 8.64
CA SER A 176 21.88 0.56 9.98
C SER A 176 22.31 -0.90 9.94
N GLU A 177 23.37 -1.23 10.67
CA GLU A 177 23.93 -2.58 10.72
C GLU A 177 22.87 -3.66 10.95
N GLY A 178 22.00 -3.50 11.95
CA GLY A 178 20.94 -4.48 12.23
C GLY A 178 19.96 -4.70 11.07
N ALA A 179 19.68 -3.67 10.28
CA ALA A 179 18.83 -3.77 9.09
C ALA A 179 19.55 -4.52 7.94
N VAL A 180 20.83 -4.24 7.73
CA VAL A 180 21.66 -4.90 6.71
C VAL A 180 21.83 -6.38 7.07
N VAL A 181 22.22 -6.69 8.31
CA VAL A 181 22.33 -8.07 8.82
C VAL A 181 21.00 -8.80 8.69
N SER A 182 19.88 -8.18 9.04
CA SER A 182 18.56 -8.82 8.90
C SER A 182 18.23 -9.19 7.45
N ALA A 183 18.61 -8.35 6.49
CA ALA A 183 18.42 -8.63 5.07
C ALA A 183 19.31 -9.79 4.59
N VAL A 184 20.57 -9.81 5.02
CA VAL A 184 21.51 -10.91 4.72
C VAL A 184 21.00 -12.23 5.30
N VAL A 185 20.64 -12.25 6.59
CA VAL A 185 20.06 -13.43 7.28
C VAL A 185 18.81 -13.93 6.56
N ALA A 186 17.93 -13.02 6.13
CA ALA A 186 16.75 -13.39 5.38
C ALA A 186 17.11 -14.03 4.04
N SER A 187 18.09 -13.48 3.31
CA SER A 187 18.53 -14.08 2.04
C SER A 187 19.17 -15.46 2.24
N VAL A 188 20.08 -15.59 3.21
CA VAL A 188 20.73 -16.87 3.54
C VAL A 188 19.70 -17.93 3.90
N ARG A 189 18.71 -17.57 4.72
CA ARG A 189 17.60 -18.46 5.05
C ARG A 189 16.90 -19.01 3.81
N HIS A 190 16.60 -18.18 2.83
CA HIS A 190 15.79 -18.59 1.68
C HIS A 190 16.58 -19.28 0.56
N VAL A 191 17.84 -18.90 0.36
CA VAL A 191 18.65 -19.38 -0.77
C VAL A 191 19.62 -20.47 -0.35
N ASP A 192 20.21 -20.33 0.83
CA ASP A 192 21.35 -21.14 1.26
C ASP A 192 20.91 -22.24 2.25
N THR A 193 19.60 -22.42 2.49
CA THR A 193 19.06 -23.48 3.36
C THR A 193 17.76 -24.09 2.82
N PRO A 194 17.36 -25.29 3.28
CA PRO A 194 16.09 -25.93 2.90
C PRO A 194 14.82 -25.24 3.43
N TYR A 195 14.89 -23.98 3.88
CA TYR A 195 13.79 -23.29 4.55
C TYR A 195 12.49 -23.33 3.74
N ASP A 196 12.56 -23.03 2.44
CA ASP A 196 11.37 -23.01 1.59
C ASP A 196 10.78 -24.41 1.41
N GLN A 197 11.61 -25.45 1.33
CA GLN A 197 11.15 -26.84 1.29
C GLN A 197 10.44 -27.24 2.59
N LEU A 198 10.96 -26.83 3.75
CA LEU A 198 10.33 -27.04 5.05
C LEU A 198 8.96 -26.36 5.14
N LEU A 199 8.84 -25.13 4.63
CA LEU A 199 7.54 -24.44 4.59
C LEU A 199 6.55 -25.15 3.66
N MET A 200 7.01 -25.60 2.50
CA MET A 200 6.17 -26.32 1.54
C MET A 200 5.73 -27.71 2.03
N SER A 201 6.52 -28.35 2.91
CA SER A 201 6.14 -29.60 3.58
C SER A 201 5.28 -29.39 4.84
N GLY A 202 4.84 -28.15 5.11
CA GLY A 202 3.92 -27.83 6.19
C GLY A 202 4.58 -27.58 7.55
N VAL A 203 5.91 -27.51 7.63
CA VAL A 203 6.62 -27.22 8.89
C VAL A 203 6.32 -25.78 9.33
N PRO A 204 5.90 -25.55 10.58
CA PRO A 204 5.65 -24.21 11.09
C PRO A 204 6.90 -23.32 11.02
N ARG A 205 6.72 -22.02 10.71
CA ARG A 205 7.83 -21.07 10.49
C ARG A 205 8.83 -21.00 11.63
N HIS A 206 8.37 -21.07 12.89
CA HIS A 206 9.24 -20.99 14.06
C HIS A 206 10.15 -22.23 14.14
N GLU A 207 9.61 -23.40 13.86
CA GLU A 207 10.33 -24.67 13.84
C GLU A 207 11.28 -24.75 12.64
N ALA A 208 10.82 -24.37 11.45
CA ALA A 208 11.67 -24.31 10.27
C ALA A 208 12.89 -23.39 10.49
N ARG A 209 12.68 -22.22 11.13
CA ARG A 209 13.78 -21.31 11.53
C ARG A 209 14.74 -21.93 12.54
N ARG A 210 14.22 -22.67 13.53
CA ARG A 210 15.04 -23.38 14.51
C ARG A 210 15.93 -24.43 13.83
N ARG A 211 15.35 -25.23 12.91
CA ARG A 211 16.06 -26.31 12.21
C ARG A 211 17.21 -25.81 11.34
N ILE A 212 17.00 -24.72 10.60
CA ILE A 212 18.04 -24.16 9.72
C ILE A 212 19.05 -23.26 10.46
N GLY A 213 18.80 -22.94 11.73
CA GLY A 213 19.51 -21.87 12.44
C GLY A 213 21.03 -22.05 12.43
N ALA A 214 21.50 -23.27 12.68
CA ALA A 214 22.92 -23.61 12.61
C ALA A 214 23.50 -23.43 11.20
N GLY A 215 22.77 -23.85 10.16
CA GLY A 215 23.19 -23.68 8.76
C GLY A 215 23.31 -22.21 8.36
N VAL A 216 22.35 -21.37 8.79
CA VAL A 216 22.42 -19.92 8.57
C VAL A 216 23.65 -19.33 9.27
N GLU A 217 23.90 -19.67 10.53
CA GLU A 217 25.05 -19.14 11.27
C GLU A 217 26.38 -19.56 10.63
N THR A 218 26.51 -20.81 10.18
CA THR A 218 27.71 -21.29 9.47
C THR A 218 28.03 -20.45 8.24
N VAL A 219 27.04 -20.13 7.41
CA VAL A 219 27.23 -19.28 6.22
C VAL A 219 27.65 -17.86 6.63
N LEU A 220 26.98 -17.27 7.62
CA LEU A 220 27.28 -15.91 8.08
C LEU A 220 28.68 -15.81 8.68
N GLN A 221 29.12 -16.79 9.47
CA GLN A 221 30.47 -16.84 10.00
C GLN A 221 31.51 -16.99 8.89
N GLY A 222 31.22 -17.82 7.87
CA GLY A 222 32.06 -17.95 6.69
C GLY A 222 32.26 -16.63 5.94
N TRP A 223 31.25 -15.74 5.94
CA TRP A 223 31.36 -14.43 5.30
C TRP A 223 31.90 -13.32 6.20
N ARG A 224 31.91 -13.48 7.52
CA ARG A 224 32.52 -12.53 8.46
C ARG A 224 34.05 -12.59 8.45
N SER A 225 34.60 -13.77 8.19
CA SER A 225 36.04 -13.98 8.07
C SER A 225 36.48 -13.74 6.64
N ASP A 226 37.50 -12.91 6.44
CA ASP A 226 38.10 -12.65 5.13
C ASP A 226 38.85 -13.91 4.67
N ARG A 227 38.18 -14.83 3.96
CA ARG A 227 38.89 -15.92 3.28
C ARG A 227 39.58 -15.34 2.06
N VAL A 228 40.76 -14.80 2.28
CA VAL A 228 41.81 -14.71 1.26
C VAL A 228 42.24 -16.16 0.98
N GLU A 229 41.55 -16.84 0.06
CA GLU A 229 42.10 -18.04 -0.56
C GLU A 229 43.15 -17.57 -1.58
N VAL A 230 44.41 -17.50 -1.12
CA VAL A 230 45.58 -17.54 -2.00
C VAL A 230 45.79 -19.01 -2.35
N GLY A 231 45.63 -19.36 -3.63
CA GLY A 231 45.91 -20.67 -4.20
C GLY A 231 45.88 -20.61 -5.71
#